data_AF-Q6MP24-F1
#
_entry.id   AF-Q6MP24-F1
#
_cell.length_a   1.000
_cell.length_b   1.000
_cell.length_c   1.000
_cell.angle_alpha   90.00
_cell.angle_beta   90.00
_cell.angle_gamma   90.00
#
_symmetry.space_group_name_H-M   'P 1'
#
loop_
_entity.id
_entity.type
_entity.pdbx_description
1 polymer ?
#
loop_
_entity_poly.entity_id
_entity_poly.type
_entity_poly.pdbx_seq_one_letter_code
_entity_poly.pdbx_strand_id
1 'polypeptide(L)'
;MKNTQWVAGLLAAVTLIQASAHAEIISDLPGFEDGGSQGQTFRPPAPPMPNEGVTRQYTDVANLDQISRKSGGEAYRFNLVQPTNLKYLELTVQSSRLKIHEATVLTVGGQRYMIREFHNSNVLETGTQLTSENLNINDDIRTIELRMESYSHAATISLKAVGDRAVPRMSVQRPVIVAPPSQPNRPTQPSRPVDVRLRSGDVVVSVSSQGKYYDGRVVEVYGNGKVLVRDEDDGKTYVRDISSVGKRISCASNGLCEGEEVMAYPVGSQAKTYLGKIVAIYSNDMVKMRDSDDSKDYFRDLKIIHRRLNCLESLCVKDRVLSRSGDGTKYYGGVIDSIYSNGVIAVRDDDDGKVYSRNKEVVFKSVQCHSSGLCIKDRVMSKSGDKYYFGSVTGVYSNGLIYVRDDDDGKSYARQHDVVFKEIRCANGFCRGDRVLSTLSNGRYYTGRVEGAYAGGLISVRDDDDGKVYLRPHTVLSRAR
;
A
#
# COMPACT_ATOMS: atom_id res chain seq x y z
N MET A 1 -2.08 -45.82 -36.23
CA MET A 1 -3.38 -45.86 -35.53
C MET A 1 -3.62 -44.47 -34.97
N LYS A 2 -4.33 -43.60 -35.73
CA LYS A 2 -5.74 -43.17 -35.53
C LYS A 2 -5.92 -42.44 -34.18
N ASN A 3 -6.40 -41.19 -34.07
CA ASN A 3 -7.15 -40.33 -34.98
C ASN A 3 -6.99 -38.84 -34.60
N THR A 4 -6.97 -38.00 -35.62
CA THR A 4 -7.33 -36.58 -35.63
C THR A 4 -8.85 -36.43 -35.57
N GLN A 5 -9.42 -35.44 -34.87
CA GLN A 5 -10.61 -34.72 -35.35
C GLN A 5 -10.88 -33.40 -34.62
N TRP A 6 -11.34 -32.44 -35.44
CA TRP A 6 -11.68 -31.04 -35.23
C TRP A 6 -13.20 -30.84 -35.00
N VAL A 7 -13.61 -29.56 -34.88
CA VAL A 7 -14.96 -28.95 -35.08
C VAL A 7 -15.70 -28.67 -33.73
N ALA A 8 -15.94 -27.44 -33.25
CA ALA A 8 -16.56 -26.19 -33.75
C ALA A 8 -18.09 -26.09 -33.55
N GLY A 9 -18.56 -24.88 -33.16
CA GLY A 9 -19.97 -24.45 -33.05
C GLY A 9 -20.50 -24.47 -31.61
N LEU A 10 -21.17 -23.45 -31.05
CA LEU A 10 -22.07 -22.46 -31.67
C LEU A 10 -22.12 -21.14 -30.86
N LEU A 11 -22.10 -20.04 -31.60
CA LEU A 11 -22.63 -18.72 -31.23
C LEU A 11 -24.14 -18.71 -31.46
N ALA A 12 -24.92 -18.14 -30.54
CA ALA A 12 -26.23 -17.57 -30.87
C ALA A 12 -26.48 -16.33 -30.01
N ALA A 13 -26.45 -15.19 -30.67
CA ALA A 13 -26.93 -13.91 -30.18
C ALA A 13 -28.46 -13.84 -30.36
N VAL A 14 -29.17 -13.25 -29.40
CA VAL A 14 -30.47 -12.63 -29.63
C VAL A 14 -30.49 -11.27 -28.91
N THR A 15 -30.40 -10.22 -29.71
CA THR A 15 -30.75 -8.83 -29.43
C THR A 15 -32.26 -8.60 -29.51
N LEU A 16 -32.71 -7.41 -29.07
CA LEU A 16 -33.98 -6.68 -29.32
C LEU A 16 -34.78 -6.48 -28.01
N ILE A 17 -35.30 -5.31 -27.59
CA ILE A 17 -35.52 -3.96 -28.17
C ILE A 17 -35.74 -2.96 -27.00
N GLN A 18 -35.41 -1.68 -27.23
CA GLN A 18 -35.75 -0.50 -26.41
C GLN A 18 -37.16 0.04 -26.72
N ALA A 19 -37.82 0.69 -25.75
CA ALA A 19 -38.66 1.91 -25.89
C ALA A 19 -39.43 2.13 -24.57
N SER A 20 -39.20 3.18 -23.77
CA SER A 20 -39.61 4.59 -23.91
C SER A 20 -41.13 4.83 -23.88
N ALA A 21 -41.62 5.48 -22.82
CA ALA A 21 -42.66 6.53 -22.80
C ALA A 21 -43.07 6.76 -21.32
N HIS A 22 -42.83 7.93 -20.74
CA HIS A 22 -43.71 9.12 -20.77
C HIS A 22 -45.08 8.85 -20.15
N ALA A 23 -45.32 9.46 -18.98
CA ALA A 23 -46.66 9.69 -18.47
C ALA A 23 -47.03 11.16 -18.76
N GLU A 24 -48.03 11.31 -19.61
CA GLU A 24 -48.77 12.53 -19.97
C GLU A 24 -49.46 13.08 -18.69
N ILE A 25 -49.30 14.37 -18.36
CA ILE A 25 -50.20 15.48 -18.72
C ILE A 25 -51.65 15.04 -18.90
N ILE A 26 -52.44 15.18 -17.84
CA ILE A 26 -53.89 15.35 -17.95
C ILE A 26 -54.18 16.81 -17.60
N SER A 27 -54.54 17.55 -18.65
CA SER A 27 -55.29 18.79 -18.57
C SER A 27 -56.70 18.47 -18.12
N ASP A 28 -57.19 19.14 -17.08
CA ASP A 28 -58.62 19.39 -16.96
C ASP A 28 -58.86 20.76 -16.33
N LEU A 29 -59.43 21.63 -17.15
CA LEU A 29 -60.04 22.92 -16.80
C LEU A 29 -61.54 22.67 -16.70
N PRO A 30 -62.24 23.37 -15.81
CA PRO A 30 -63.22 24.31 -16.32
C PRO A 30 -63.18 25.66 -15.59
N GLY A 31 -63.44 26.73 -16.33
CA GLY A 31 -63.70 28.07 -15.81
C GLY A 31 -65.19 28.40 -15.81
N PHE A 32 -65.58 29.37 -14.99
CA PHE A 32 -66.75 30.28 -15.09
C PHE A 32 -66.44 31.47 -14.15
N GLU A 33 -66.12 32.65 -14.67
CA GLU A 33 -67.01 33.79 -14.94
C GLU A 33 -67.58 34.54 -13.69
N ASP A 34 -67.14 35.79 -13.60
CA ASP A 34 -67.82 37.05 -13.25
C ASP A 34 -68.41 37.35 -11.85
N GLY A 35 -67.96 38.50 -11.33
CA GLY A 35 -68.62 39.24 -10.25
C GLY A 35 -67.74 40.36 -9.68
N GLY A 36 -67.81 41.56 -10.28
CA GLY A 36 -67.03 42.72 -9.87
C GLY A 36 -67.45 43.35 -8.53
N SER A 37 -66.49 43.94 -7.81
CA SER A 37 -66.64 45.28 -7.21
C SER A 37 -65.34 45.74 -6.54
N GLN A 38 -65.18 47.06 -6.63
CA GLN A 38 -64.08 47.87 -6.13
C GLN A 38 -63.90 47.80 -4.61
N GLY A 39 -62.67 47.97 -4.11
CA GLY A 39 -62.46 48.55 -2.78
C GLY A 39 -61.28 48.01 -1.96
N GLN A 40 -60.21 48.82 -1.90
CA GLN A 40 -59.38 49.08 -0.71
C GLN A 40 -58.52 47.95 -0.10
N THR A 41 -57.22 48.05 -0.40
CA THR A 41 -56.05 47.93 0.48
C THR A 41 -56.23 47.30 1.88
N PHE A 42 -55.78 46.06 2.03
CA PHE A 42 -55.03 45.58 3.20
C PHE A 42 -54.05 44.49 2.72
N ARG A 43 -52.74 44.72 2.83
CA ARG A 43 -51.74 43.65 2.63
C ARG A 43 -51.86 42.68 3.81
N PRO A 44 -52.08 41.39 3.58
CA PRO A 44 -51.84 40.37 4.59
C PRO A 44 -50.35 40.39 4.98
N PRO A 45 -49.98 40.09 6.24
CA PRO A 45 -48.58 39.89 6.60
C PRO A 45 -48.00 38.80 5.70
N ALA A 46 -46.74 39.00 5.28
CA ALA A 46 -46.03 38.02 4.48
C ALA A 46 -46.11 36.64 5.17
N PRO A 47 -46.32 35.54 4.42
CA PRO A 47 -46.26 34.21 4.99
C PRO A 47 -44.92 34.05 5.73
N PRO A 48 -44.89 33.37 6.89
CA PRO A 48 -43.64 33.13 7.59
C PRO A 48 -42.69 32.45 6.60
N MET A 49 -41.53 33.07 6.37
CA MET A 49 -40.49 32.49 5.53
C MET A 49 -40.26 31.04 5.99
N PRO A 50 -40.10 30.08 5.07
CA PRO A 50 -39.68 28.74 5.45
C PRO A 50 -38.44 28.91 6.31
N ASN A 51 -38.49 28.29 7.49
CA ASN A 51 -37.40 28.25 8.44
C ASN A 51 -36.24 27.54 7.72
N GLU A 52 -35.44 28.29 6.98
CA GLU A 52 -34.14 27.84 6.52
C GLU A 52 -33.36 27.60 7.79
N GLY A 53 -33.41 26.36 8.27
CA GLY A 53 -32.46 25.87 9.23
C GLY A 53 -31.09 26.05 8.59
N VAL A 54 -30.47 27.22 8.81
CA VAL A 54 -29.10 27.51 8.43
C VAL A 54 -28.27 26.48 9.19
N THR A 55 -28.03 25.36 8.53
CA THR A 55 -27.16 24.31 9.03
C THR A 55 -25.79 24.94 9.01
N ARG A 56 -25.34 25.48 10.14
CA ARG A 56 -24.03 26.12 10.27
C ARG A 56 -22.98 25.07 9.95
N GLN A 57 -22.36 25.19 8.78
CA GLN A 57 -21.23 24.38 8.39
C GLN A 57 -19.96 25.13 8.79
N TYR A 58 -19.05 24.43 9.46
CA TYR A 58 -17.76 24.98 9.85
C TYR A 58 -16.68 24.36 8.98
N THR A 59 -15.86 25.16 8.32
CA THR A 59 -14.89 24.65 7.34
C THR A 59 -13.49 25.16 7.63
N ASP A 60 -12.49 24.33 7.34
CA ASP A 60 -11.08 24.73 7.27
C ASP A 60 -10.39 24.07 6.07
N VAL A 61 -9.31 24.69 5.57
CA VAL A 61 -8.55 24.21 4.40
C VAL A 61 -7.07 24.07 4.75
N ALA A 62 -6.54 22.87 4.57
CA ALA A 62 -5.12 22.57 4.69
C ALA A 62 -4.50 22.39 3.31
N ASN A 63 -3.40 23.10 3.05
CA ASN A 63 -2.62 22.92 1.84
C ASN A 63 -1.45 21.96 2.11
N LEU A 64 -1.23 21.05 1.18
CA LEU A 64 -0.09 20.13 1.19
C LEU A 64 0.64 20.26 -0.14
N ASP A 65 1.87 20.73 -0.08
CA ASP A 65 2.83 20.87 -1.16
C ASP A 65 3.86 19.73 -1.14
N GLN A 66 4.53 19.55 -2.27
CA GLN A 66 5.64 18.60 -2.45
C GLN A 66 5.26 17.13 -2.21
N ILE A 67 4.11 16.70 -2.73
CA ILE A 67 3.73 15.29 -2.71
C ILE A 67 4.73 14.48 -3.53
N SER A 68 5.26 13.42 -2.91
CA SER A 68 6.35 12.59 -3.40
C SER A 68 5.94 11.76 -4.62
N ARG A 69 6.93 11.45 -5.47
CA ARG A 69 6.80 10.54 -6.62
C ARG A 69 7.08 9.08 -6.25
N LYS A 70 7.12 8.76 -4.95
CA LYS A 70 7.35 7.40 -4.45
C LYS A 70 6.20 6.49 -4.90
N SER A 71 6.54 5.43 -5.64
CA SER A 71 5.59 4.43 -6.11
C SER A 71 4.81 3.81 -4.93
N GLY A 72 3.49 3.77 -5.05
CA GLY A 72 2.58 3.36 -3.98
C GLY A 72 2.24 4.47 -2.98
N GLY A 73 2.74 5.68 -3.20
CA GLY A 73 2.45 6.87 -2.43
C GLY A 73 3.06 6.92 -1.04
N GLU A 74 3.10 8.13 -0.49
CA GLU A 74 3.49 8.39 0.89
C GLU A 74 2.27 8.76 1.72
N ALA A 75 2.27 8.40 3.01
CA ALA A 75 1.19 8.73 3.93
C ALA A 75 1.39 10.14 4.50
N TYR A 76 0.40 11.00 4.27
CA TYR A 76 0.31 12.35 4.79
C TYR A 76 -0.81 12.40 5.82
N ARG A 77 -0.54 13.04 6.97
CA ARG A 77 -1.51 13.12 8.07
C ARG A 77 -1.98 14.56 8.25
N PHE A 78 -3.29 14.73 8.31
CA PHE A 78 -3.95 15.98 8.67
C PHE A 78 -4.53 15.78 10.07
N ASN A 79 -3.84 16.31 11.08
CA ASN A 79 -4.25 16.22 12.46
C ASN A 79 -5.18 17.40 12.78
N LEU A 80 -6.37 17.10 13.28
CA LEU A 80 -7.26 18.14 13.77
C LEU A 80 -6.72 18.65 15.11
N VAL A 81 -6.56 19.96 15.22
CA VAL A 81 -6.07 20.64 16.44
C VAL A 81 -7.00 20.34 17.61
N GLN A 82 -8.31 20.30 17.32
CA GLN A 82 -9.33 19.81 18.24
C GLN A 82 -10.14 18.73 17.52
N PRO A 83 -10.22 17.51 18.06
CA PRO A 83 -11.06 16.47 17.47
C PRO A 83 -12.51 16.94 17.36
N THR A 84 -13.15 16.66 16.24
CA THR A 84 -14.55 17.02 15.98
C THR A 84 -15.16 16.05 14.98
N ASN A 85 -16.48 15.97 14.96
CA ASN A 85 -17.20 15.28 13.91
C ASN A 85 -17.07 16.01 12.57
N LEU A 86 -16.84 15.24 11.51
CA LEU A 86 -16.76 15.74 10.14
C LEU A 86 -17.94 15.20 9.34
N LYS A 87 -18.57 16.10 8.57
CA LYS A 87 -19.63 15.75 7.64
C LYS A 87 -19.05 15.12 6.38
N TYR A 88 -18.10 15.79 5.74
CA TYR A 88 -17.42 15.32 4.54
C TYR A 88 -16.11 16.10 4.30
N LEU A 89 -15.32 15.66 3.32
CA LEU A 89 -14.06 16.25 2.90
C LEU A 89 -14.13 16.62 1.41
N GLU A 90 -13.45 17.69 1.02
CA GLU A 90 -13.23 18.04 -0.38
C GLU A 90 -11.71 18.12 -0.63
N LEU A 91 -11.22 17.40 -1.64
CA LEU A 91 -9.83 17.45 -2.07
C LEU A 91 -9.75 18.08 -3.45
N THR A 92 -8.89 19.07 -3.62
CA THR A 92 -8.61 19.70 -4.92
C THR A 92 -7.15 19.54 -5.27
N VAL A 93 -6.86 19.04 -6.48
CA VAL A 93 -5.50 18.97 -7.01
C VAL A 93 -5.11 20.33 -7.56
N GLN A 94 -4.18 21.00 -6.90
CA GLN A 94 -3.77 22.37 -7.26
C GLN A 94 -2.66 22.39 -8.32
N SER A 95 -1.75 21.42 -8.29
CA SER A 95 -0.67 21.33 -9.28
C SER A 95 -0.18 19.89 -9.47
N SER A 96 0.18 19.55 -10.70
CA SER A 96 0.70 18.24 -11.12
C SER A 96 -0.31 17.10 -10.94
N ARG A 97 -0.09 16.00 -11.66
CA ARG A 97 -0.97 14.82 -11.63
C ARG A 97 -0.76 14.01 -10.35
N LEU A 98 -1.84 13.54 -9.73
CA LEU A 98 -1.85 12.88 -8.43
C LEU A 98 -2.65 11.58 -8.48
N LYS A 99 -2.21 10.53 -7.79
CA LYS A 99 -3.06 9.39 -7.45
C LYS A 99 -3.19 9.26 -5.94
N ILE A 100 -4.41 9.03 -5.46
CA ILE A 100 -4.68 8.69 -4.06
C ILE A 100 -4.79 7.17 -4.00
N HIS A 101 -3.88 6.53 -3.27
CA HIS A 101 -3.88 5.08 -3.09
C HIS A 101 -4.82 4.66 -1.97
N GLU A 102 -4.86 5.43 -0.88
CA GLU A 102 -5.64 5.11 0.31
C GLU A 102 -5.99 6.38 1.08
N ALA A 103 -7.17 6.39 1.70
CA ALA A 103 -7.64 7.50 2.50
C ALA A 103 -8.41 6.96 3.71
N THR A 104 -7.99 7.32 4.91
CA THR A 104 -8.63 6.88 6.16
C THR A 104 -8.79 8.02 7.15
N VAL A 105 -9.80 7.94 8.00
CA VAL A 105 -9.95 8.79 9.19
C VAL A 105 -9.77 7.95 10.45
N LEU A 106 -9.08 8.51 11.43
CA LEU A 106 -8.86 7.91 12.75
C LEU A 106 -9.66 8.70 13.79
N THR A 107 -10.47 7.99 14.56
CA THR A 107 -11.29 8.59 15.61
C THR A 107 -10.54 8.67 16.95
N VAL A 108 -11.08 9.44 17.89
CA VAL A 108 -10.56 9.50 19.27
C VAL A 108 -10.60 8.12 19.94
N GLY A 109 -11.62 7.30 19.65
CA GLY A 109 -11.71 5.90 20.09
C GLY A 109 -10.71 4.95 19.45
N GLY A 110 -9.83 5.42 18.56
CA GLY A 110 -8.80 4.62 17.89
C GLY A 110 -9.31 3.77 16.72
N GLN A 111 -10.57 3.95 16.32
CA GLN A 111 -11.15 3.26 15.16
C GLN A 111 -10.68 3.91 13.86
N ARG A 112 -10.50 3.10 12.82
CA ARG A 112 -10.11 3.56 11.48
C ARG A 112 -11.25 3.34 10.51
N TYR A 113 -11.65 4.39 9.80
CA TYR A 113 -12.67 4.33 8.76
C TYR A 113 -12.06 4.72 7.42
N MET A 114 -12.30 3.92 6.39
CA MET A 114 -11.84 4.23 5.02
C MET A 114 -12.78 5.23 4.36
N ILE A 115 -12.21 6.23 3.69
CA ILE A 115 -12.94 7.17 2.84
C ILE A 115 -13.01 6.56 1.43
N ARG A 116 -14.16 6.02 1.07
CA ARG A 116 -14.35 5.20 -0.13
C ARG A 116 -14.09 6.00 -1.41
N GLU A 117 -14.59 7.22 -1.49
CA GLU A 117 -14.46 8.06 -2.70
C GLU A 117 -13.01 8.48 -2.99
N PHE A 118 -12.15 8.45 -1.97
CA PHE A 118 -10.73 8.80 -2.10
C PHE A 118 -9.84 7.54 -2.21
N HIS A 119 -10.38 6.34 -2.01
CA HIS A 119 -9.59 5.12 -2.00
C HIS A 119 -9.29 4.62 -3.41
N ASN A 120 -8.00 4.36 -3.71
CA ASN A 120 -7.51 3.91 -5.01
C ASN A 120 -8.09 4.68 -6.20
N SER A 121 -7.93 6.01 -6.17
CA SER A 121 -8.40 6.89 -7.24
C SER A 121 -7.73 6.57 -8.58
N ASN A 122 -8.34 7.05 -9.67
CA ASN A 122 -7.61 7.23 -10.93
C ASN A 122 -6.50 8.28 -10.75
N VAL A 123 -5.59 8.38 -11.73
CA VAL A 123 -4.66 9.52 -11.78
C VAL A 123 -5.48 10.78 -12.05
N LEU A 124 -5.55 11.65 -11.05
CA LEU A 124 -6.26 12.91 -11.04
C LEU A 124 -5.40 13.97 -11.74
N GLU A 125 -6.05 14.74 -12.60
CA GLU A 125 -5.41 15.85 -13.30
C GLU A 125 -5.42 17.12 -12.43
N THR A 126 -4.62 18.11 -12.81
CA THR A 126 -4.65 19.41 -12.14
C THR A 126 -6.03 20.06 -12.30
N GLY A 127 -6.57 20.61 -11.22
CA GLY A 127 -7.92 21.18 -11.16
C GLY A 127 -9.01 20.18 -10.79
N THR A 128 -8.73 18.87 -10.74
CA THR A 128 -9.73 17.88 -10.31
C THR A 128 -10.11 18.11 -8.85
N GLN A 129 -11.42 18.17 -8.59
CA GLN A 129 -12.00 18.19 -7.25
C GLN A 129 -12.70 16.86 -6.97
N LEU A 130 -12.38 16.25 -5.82
CA LEU A 130 -13.06 15.08 -5.29
C LEU A 130 -13.76 15.44 -3.99
N THR A 131 -14.96 14.90 -3.80
CA THR A 131 -15.72 15.06 -2.55
C THR A 131 -15.91 13.68 -1.93
N SER A 132 -15.68 13.56 -0.63
CA SER A 132 -15.89 12.30 0.07
C SER A 132 -17.39 11.99 0.21
N GLU A 133 -17.69 10.74 0.58
CA GLU A 133 -19.00 10.42 1.12
C GLU A 133 -19.31 11.25 2.39
N ASN A 134 -20.60 11.29 2.76
CA ASN A 134 -20.99 11.75 4.09
C ASN A 134 -20.44 10.75 5.11
N LEU A 135 -19.54 11.21 5.98
CA LEU A 135 -18.77 10.33 6.84
C LEU A 135 -19.64 9.65 7.90
N ASN A 136 -20.72 10.28 8.38
CA ASN A 136 -21.74 9.69 9.29
C ASN A 136 -21.15 8.86 10.44
N ILE A 137 -19.96 9.23 10.94
CA ILE A 137 -19.26 8.55 12.03
C ILE A 137 -19.82 9.10 13.35
N ASN A 138 -20.21 8.23 14.28
CA ASN A 138 -20.72 8.64 15.60
C ASN A 138 -19.58 8.83 16.63
N ASP A 139 -18.46 9.41 16.21
CA ASP A 139 -17.27 9.66 17.03
C ASP A 139 -16.52 10.88 16.45
N ASP A 140 -15.68 11.51 17.28
CA ASP A 140 -14.86 12.64 16.87
C ASP A 140 -13.63 12.15 16.10
N ILE A 141 -13.33 12.83 14.99
CA ILE A 141 -12.18 12.51 14.15
C ILE A 141 -10.98 13.31 14.64
N ARG A 142 -9.86 12.60 14.87
CA ARG A 142 -8.60 13.18 15.31
C ARG A 142 -7.63 13.39 14.15
N THR A 143 -7.57 12.43 13.22
CA THR A 143 -6.58 12.45 12.14
C THR A 143 -7.21 11.96 10.84
N ILE A 144 -6.91 12.63 9.73
CA ILE A 144 -7.17 12.16 8.37
C ILE A 144 -5.82 11.73 7.79
N GLU A 145 -5.72 10.52 7.25
CA GLU A 145 -4.49 9.98 6.65
C GLU A 145 -4.75 9.69 5.16
N LEU A 146 -3.98 10.35 4.29
CA LEU A 146 -4.04 10.18 2.84
C LEU A 146 -2.71 9.61 2.34
N ARG A 147 -2.73 8.45 1.67
CA ARG A 147 -1.57 7.87 0.99
C ARG A 147 -1.61 8.26 -0.48
N MET A 148 -0.68 9.10 -0.92
CA MET A 148 -0.75 9.73 -2.25
C MET A 148 0.58 9.72 -2.98
N GLU A 149 0.52 9.65 -4.31
CA GLU A 149 1.67 9.62 -5.21
C GLU A 149 1.51 10.68 -6.31
N SER A 150 2.58 11.43 -6.58
CA SER A 150 2.64 12.28 -7.76
C SER A 150 3.13 11.52 -9.00
N TYR A 151 2.44 11.74 -10.13
CA TYR A 151 2.69 11.09 -11.42
C TYR A 151 3.46 11.97 -12.42
N SER A 152 3.92 13.16 -12.04
CA SER A 152 4.66 14.06 -12.94
C SER A 152 5.77 14.84 -12.21
N HIS A 153 5.41 15.95 -11.56
CA HIS A 153 6.28 16.76 -10.69
C HIS A 153 5.70 16.83 -9.28
N ALA A 154 6.42 17.34 -8.27
CA ALA A 154 5.89 17.48 -6.91
C ALA A 154 4.46 18.07 -6.95
N ALA A 155 3.48 17.28 -6.48
CA ALA A 155 2.08 17.67 -6.57
C ALA A 155 1.66 18.46 -5.34
N THR A 156 0.65 19.30 -5.51
CA THR A 156 0.09 20.13 -4.44
C THR A 156 -1.41 19.91 -4.39
N ILE A 157 -1.97 19.79 -3.20
CA ILE A 157 -3.41 19.68 -2.97
C ILE A 157 -3.88 20.70 -1.94
N SER A 158 -5.17 21.02 -1.99
CA SER A 158 -5.93 21.52 -0.84
C SER A 158 -6.92 20.47 -0.38
N LEU A 159 -6.90 20.19 0.93
CA LEU A 159 -7.92 19.38 1.60
C LEU A 159 -8.77 20.32 2.46
N LYS A 160 -10.07 20.39 2.15
CA LYS A 160 -11.07 21.10 2.94
C LYS A 160 -11.84 20.10 3.78
N ALA A 161 -11.93 20.36 5.08
CA ALA A 161 -12.75 19.58 6.00
C ALA A 161 -13.99 20.38 6.40
N VAL A 162 -15.15 19.72 6.41
CA VAL A 162 -16.43 20.34 6.79
C VAL A 162 -16.97 19.66 8.04
N GLY A 163 -17.04 20.39 9.15
CA GLY A 163 -17.61 19.96 10.43
C GLY A 163 -19.04 20.43 10.65
N ASP A 164 -19.76 19.74 11.53
CA ASP A 164 -21.16 20.03 11.89
C ASP A 164 -21.28 20.92 13.15
N ARG A 165 -20.31 20.86 14.07
CA ARG A 165 -20.37 21.48 15.40
C ARG A 165 -19.26 22.50 15.68
N ALA A 166 -18.08 22.33 15.07
CA ALA A 166 -16.91 23.19 15.30
C ALA A 166 -16.03 23.30 14.04
N VAL A 167 -15.20 24.36 13.98
CA VAL A 167 -14.23 24.55 12.89
C VAL A 167 -13.13 23.49 12.98
N PRO A 168 -12.99 22.60 11.97
CA PRO A 168 -12.05 21.50 12.02
C PRO A 168 -10.64 21.98 11.66
N ARG A 169 -10.00 22.75 12.55
CA ARG A 169 -8.66 23.31 12.29
C ARG A 169 -7.65 22.21 12.04
N MET A 170 -7.02 22.20 10.88
CA MET A 170 -6.10 21.12 10.47
C MET A 170 -4.64 21.55 10.54
N SER A 171 -3.78 20.64 10.99
CA SER A 171 -2.33 20.74 10.92
C SER A 171 -1.77 19.59 10.09
N VAL A 172 -0.87 19.90 9.17
CA VAL A 172 -0.32 18.91 8.23
C VAL A 172 0.98 18.35 8.78
N GLN A 173 1.04 17.05 8.94
CA GLN A 173 2.24 16.30 9.29
C GLN A 173 2.70 15.51 8.06
N ARG A 174 3.87 15.89 7.55
CA ARG A 174 4.55 15.17 6.46
C ARG A 174 5.22 13.92 7.04
N PRO A 175 5.35 12.84 6.25
CA PRO A 175 6.11 11.69 6.67
C PRO A 175 7.54 12.12 7.03
N VAL A 176 7.96 11.78 8.26
CA VAL A 176 9.34 12.00 8.70
C VAL A 176 10.20 11.05 7.86
N ILE A 177 10.94 11.62 6.91
CA ILE A 177 12.08 10.92 6.33
C ILE A 177 13.03 10.72 7.52
N VAL A 178 12.99 9.56 8.17
CA VAL A 178 14.07 9.15 9.08
C VAL A 178 15.26 8.96 8.17
N ALA A 179 16.01 10.02 7.96
CA ALA A 179 17.32 9.93 7.35
C ALA A 179 18.10 8.88 8.17
N PRO A 180 18.81 7.94 7.51
CA PRO A 180 19.82 7.13 8.19
C PRO A 180 20.73 8.06 9.02
N PRO A 181 21.25 7.62 10.18
CA PRO A 181 22.13 8.45 10.99
C PRO A 181 23.18 9.08 10.07
N SER A 182 23.16 10.41 10.06
CA SER A 182 23.95 11.24 9.16
C SER A 182 25.42 10.89 9.33
N GLN A 183 26.02 10.30 8.30
CA GLN A 183 27.45 10.47 8.09
C GLN A 183 27.75 11.98 8.05
N PRO A 184 28.88 12.43 8.62
CA PRO A 184 29.19 13.85 8.76
C PRO A 184 29.06 14.57 7.41
N ASN A 185 28.20 15.59 7.43
CA ASN A 185 27.84 16.53 6.36
C ASN A 185 28.75 16.47 5.11
N ARG A 186 28.31 15.72 4.09
CA ARG A 186 28.58 16.14 2.72
C ARG A 186 27.42 17.06 2.31
N PRO A 187 27.68 18.33 1.96
CA PRO A 187 26.63 19.25 1.52
C PRO A 187 25.82 18.59 0.40
N THR A 188 24.50 18.58 0.51
CA THR A 188 23.60 18.33 -0.62
C THR A 188 23.82 19.47 -1.60
N GLN A 189 24.75 19.24 -2.53
CA GLN A 189 25.02 20.15 -3.62
C GLN A 189 23.71 20.28 -4.42
N PRO A 190 23.21 21.51 -4.64
CA PRO A 190 22.13 21.75 -5.60
C PRO A 190 22.49 21.02 -6.88
N SER A 191 21.56 20.23 -7.44
CA SER A 191 21.79 19.49 -8.68
C SER A 191 22.24 20.48 -9.75
N ARG A 192 23.54 20.56 -9.97
CA ARG A 192 24.15 21.42 -10.98
C ARG A 192 23.49 21.00 -12.31
N PRO A 193 23.01 21.94 -13.13
CA PRO A 193 22.47 21.59 -14.45
C PRO A 193 23.48 20.70 -15.17
N VAL A 194 23.07 19.48 -15.51
CA VAL A 194 23.94 18.53 -16.22
C VAL A 194 24.18 19.10 -17.61
N ASP A 195 25.43 19.38 -17.97
CA ASP A 195 25.76 19.88 -19.31
C ASP A 195 25.59 18.74 -20.32
N VAL A 196 24.45 18.75 -21.00
CA VAL A 196 24.08 17.80 -22.06
C VAL A 196 24.50 18.26 -23.45
N ARG A 197 25.11 19.46 -23.58
CA ARG A 197 25.54 19.96 -24.89
C ARG A 197 26.77 19.18 -25.37
N LEU A 198 26.67 18.64 -26.57
CA LEU A 198 27.75 17.89 -27.22
C LEU A 198 28.87 18.83 -27.71
N ARG A 199 30.11 18.37 -27.50
CA ARG A 199 31.35 19.02 -27.95
C ARG A 199 32.32 17.94 -28.43
N SER A 200 33.27 18.33 -29.28
CA SER A 200 34.37 17.45 -29.68
C SER A 200 35.10 16.90 -28.44
N GLY A 201 35.36 15.59 -28.44
CA GLY A 201 35.97 14.85 -27.33
C GLY A 201 34.99 14.24 -26.32
N ASP A 202 33.72 14.65 -26.29
CA ASP A 202 32.73 14.09 -25.36
C ASP A 202 32.54 12.59 -25.58
N VAL A 203 32.48 11.83 -24.47
CA VAL A 203 32.11 10.40 -24.47
C VAL A 203 30.60 10.29 -24.63
N VAL A 204 30.14 9.45 -25.55
CA VAL A 204 28.74 9.35 -25.93
C VAL A 204 28.30 7.91 -26.12
N VAL A 205 26.99 7.70 -26.09
CA VAL A 205 26.33 6.54 -26.72
C VAL A 205 25.63 7.00 -27.99
N SER A 206 25.73 6.22 -29.05
CA SER A 206 25.01 6.46 -30.31
C SER A 206 24.14 5.27 -30.68
N VAL A 207 23.03 5.54 -31.38
CA VAL A 207 22.14 4.50 -31.92
C VAL A 207 22.32 4.41 -33.43
N SER A 208 22.58 3.21 -33.95
CA SER A 208 22.62 2.97 -35.40
C SER A 208 21.23 2.93 -36.03
N SER A 209 21.17 3.01 -37.35
CA SER A 209 19.92 2.83 -38.11
C SER A 209 19.24 1.48 -37.87
N GLN A 210 19.97 0.48 -37.36
CA GLN A 210 19.46 -0.84 -37.01
C GLN A 210 19.03 -0.94 -35.53
N GLY A 211 19.05 0.16 -34.78
CA GLY A 211 18.68 0.20 -33.36
C GLY A 211 19.73 -0.38 -32.40
N LYS A 212 20.98 -0.59 -32.86
CA LYS A 212 22.08 -1.04 -32.00
C LYS A 212 22.75 0.15 -31.33
N TYR A 213 23.16 -0.03 -30.08
CA TYR A 213 23.83 0.99 -29.27
C TYR A 213 25.34 0.78 -29.29
N TYR A 214 26.08 1.88 -29.42
CA TYR A 214 27.54 1.90 -29.48
C TYR A 214 28.09 2.98 -28.57
N ASP A 215 29.14 2.66 -27.80
CA ASP A 215 29.94 3.69 -27.15
C ASP A 215 30.83 4.37 -28.17
N GLY A 216 31.09 5.66 -27.97
CA GLY A 216 31.89 6.44 -28.89
C GLY A 216 32.38 7.75 -28.31
N ARG A 217 33.06 8.50 -29.17
CA ARG A 217 33.49 9.87 -28.89
C ARG A 217 33.06 10.80 -30.00
N VAL A 218 32.59 11.99 -29.62
CA VAL A 218 32.28 13.05 -30.59
C VAL A 218 33.58 13.52 -31.21
N VAL A 219 33.66 13.51 -32.53
CA VAL A 219 34.76 14.08 -33.30
C VAL A 219 34.42 15.53 -33.65
N GLU A 220 33.21 15.77 -34.15
CA GLU A 220 32.76 17.08 -34.63
C GLU A 220 31.23 17.21 -34.50
N VAL A 221 30.75 18.43 -34.21
CA VAL A 221 29.31 18.76 -34.13
C VAL A 221 28.99 19.76 -35.22
N TYR A 222 28.05 19.42 -36.11
CA TYR A 222 27.65 20.26 -37.23
C TYR A 222 26.44 21.15 -36.88
N GLY A 223 26.39 22.36 -37.46
CA GLY A 223 25.30 23.31 -37.24
C GLY A 223 23.94 22.87 -37.79
N ASN A 224 23.89 21.82 -38.62
CA ASN A 224 22.67 21.25 -39.19
C ASN A 224 22.04 20.15 -38.32
N GLY A 225 22.46 20.00 -37.06
CA GLY A 225 21.94 18.98 -36.14
C GLY A 225 22.49 17.58 -36.37
N LYS A 226 23.60 17.44 -37.10
CA LYS A 226 24.36 16.19 -37.23
C LYS A 226 25.60 16.21 -36.35
N VAL A 227 26.08 15.03 -35.98
CA VAL A 227 27.30 14.84 -35.19
C VAL A 227 28.12 13.70 -35.78
N LEU A 228 29.42 13.90 -35.91
CA LEU A 228 30.38 12.87 -36.29
C LEU A 228 30.86 12.16 -35.02
N VAL A 229 30.55 10.87 -34.89
CA VAL A 229 30.93 10.04 -33.73
C VAL A 229 31.90 8.97 -34.20
N ARG A 230 33.01 8.78 -33.47
CA ARG A 230 33.90 7.63 -33.62
C ARG A 230 33.42 6.53 -32.68
N ASP A 231 32.90 5.44 -33.21
CA ASP A 231 32.41 4.30 -32.41
C ASP A 231 33.63 3.50 -31.88
N GLU A 232 33.56 3.02 -30.63
CA GLU A 232 34.68 2.34 -29.95
C GLU A 232 34.83 0.87 -30.36
N ASP A 233 33.80 0.25 -30.93
CA ASP A 233 33.80 -1.17 -31.30
C ASP A 233 34.62 -1.46 -32.57
N ASP A 234 34.54 -0.59 -33.58
CA ASP A 234 35.27 -0.72 -34.83
C ASP A 234 36.25 0.43 -35.12
N GLY A 235 36.24 1.47 -34.29
CA GLY A 235 37.12 2.63 -34.39
C GLY A 235 36.82 3.56 -35.57
N LYS A 236 35.74 3.32 -36.32
CA LYS A 236 35.34 4.13 -37.48
C LYS A 236 34.45 5.29 -37.07
N THR A 237 34.30 6.26 -37.97
CA THR A 237 33.47 7.44 -37.76
C THR A 237 32.16 7.35 -38.53
N TYR A 238 31.06 7.70 -37.86
CA TYR A 238 29.72 7.70 -38.41
C TYR A 238 29.05 9.06 -38.17
N VAL A 239 28.34 9.56 -39.18
CA VAL A 239 27.47 10.73 -39.02
C VAL A 239 26.14 10.26 -38.46
N ARG A 240 25.73 10.84 -37.32
CA ARG A 240 24.48 10.53 -36.61
C ARG A 240 23.64 11.80 -36.47
N ASP A 241 22.34 11.63 -36.27
CA ASP A 241 21.48 12.72 -35.80
C ASP A 241 21.83 13.07 -34.37
N ILE A 242 21.90 14.37 -34.06
CA ILE A 242 22.24 14.82 -32.70
C ILE A 242 21.23 14.30 -31.66
N SER A 243 19.98 14.06 -32.08
CA SER A 243 18.92 13.50 -31.24
C SER A 243 19.09 12.00 -30.92
N SER A 244 19.93 11.27 -31.68
CA SER A 244 20.22 9.85 -31.42
C SER A 244 21.52 9.63 -30.63
N VAL A 245 22.14 10.71 -30.15
CA VAL A 245 23.41 10.68 -29.42
C VAL A 245 23.23 11.21 -28.00
N GLY A 246 23.57 10.40 -27.01
CA GLY A 246 23.53 10.76 -25.60
C GLY A 246 24.94 11.02 -25.07
N LYS A 247 25.16 12.17 -24.43
CA LYS A 247 26.40 12.49 -23.72
C LYS A 247 26.50 11.70 -22.44
N ARG A 248 27.68 11.16 -22.12
CA ARG A 248 27.92 10.52 -20.82
C ARG A 248 27.80 11.55 -19.70
N ILE A 249 27.06 11.21 -18.66
CA ILE A 249 26.76 12.04 -17.50
C ILE A 249 27.03 11.26 -16.21
N SER A 250 27.40 11.94 -15.14
CA SER A 250 27.74 11.26 -13.87
C SER A 250 26.51 10.66 -13.17
N CYS A 251 25.37 11.35 -13.26
CA CYS A 251 24.10 10.91 -12.66
C CYS A 251 22.92 11.33 -13.53
N ALA A 252 21.90 10.48 -13.60
CA ALA A 252 20.62 10.78 -14.22
C ALA A 252 19.75 11.71 -13.36
N SER A 253 18.71 12.26 -13.97
CA SER A 253 17.73 13.14 -13.31
C SER A 253 16.96 12.47 -12.17
N ASN A 254 16.79 11.15 -12.22
CA ASN A 254 16.20 10.35 -11.13
C ASN A 254 17.18 10.05 -9.99
N GLY A 255 18.40 10.60 -10.07
CA GLY A 255 19.45 10.48 -9.06
C GLY A 255 20.29 9.22 -9.17
N LEU A 256 20.03 8.28 -10.10
CA LEU A 256 20.91 7.13 -10.35
C LEU A 256 22.27 7.62 -10.85
N CYS A 257 23.34 7.11 -10.26
CA CYS A 257 24.70 7.47 -10.63
C CYS A 257 25.53 6.27 -11.11
N GLU A 258 26.62 6.56 -11.82
CA GLU A 258 27.60 5.53 -12.16
C GLU A 258 28.13 4.81 -10.91
N GLY A 259 28.32 3.50 -11.02
CA GLY A 259 28.82 2.65 -9.95
C GLY A 259 27.76 2.13 -8.97
N GLU A 260 26.50 2.55 -9.07
CA GLU A 260 25.42 1.98 -8.24
C GLU A 260 25.07 0.54 -8.63
N GLU A 261 24.75 -0.27 -7.63
CA GLU A 261 24.15 -1.60 -7.83
C GLU A 261 22.65 -1.46 -8.11
N VAL A 262 22.19 -2.17 -9.14
CA VAL A 262 20.84 -2.02 -9.68
C VAL A 262 20.26 -3.36 -10.12
N MET A 263 18.94 -3.37 -10.25
CA MET A 263 18.19 -4.41 -10.95
C MET A 263 17.63 -3.83 -12.25
N ALA A 264 17.58 -4.65 -13.29
CA ALA A 264 16.91 -4.35 -14.54
C ALA A 264 15.98 -5.49 -14.97
N TYR A 265 14.86 -5.16 -15.61
CA TYR A 265 14.06 -6.14 -16.33
C TYR A 265 14.49 -6.23 -17.80
N PRO A 266 14.32 -7.38 -18.46
CA PRO A 266 14.49 -7.50 -19.89
C PRO A 266 13.49 -6.60 -20.62
N VAL A 267 13.94 -6.10 -21.76
CA VAL A 267 13.05 -5.62 -22.80
C VAL A 267 12.45 -6.86 -23.49
N GLY A 268 11.22 -7.24 -23.15
CA GLY A 268 10.51 -8.38 -23.78
C GLY A 268 9.81 -9.34 -22.80
N SER A 269 9.35 -10.49 -23.32
CA SER A 269 8.45 -11.43 -22.63
C SER A 269 9.10 -12.38 -21.61
N GLN A 270 10.36 -12.17 -21.21
CA GLN A 270 11.03 -13.07 -20.25
C GLN A 270 10.99 -12.51 -18.83
N ALA A 271 10.60 -13.33 -17.87
CA ALA A 271 10.46 -12.96 -16.45
C ALA A 271 11.81 -12.88 -15.69
N LYS A 272 12.96 -12.96 -16.38
CA LYS A 272 14.27 -13.03 -15.72
C LYS A 272 14.72 -11.62 -15.31
N THR A 273 14.95 -11.38 -14.02
CA THR A 273 15.58 -10.14 -13.55
C THR A 273 17.10 -10.21 -13.77
N TYR A 274 17.70 -9.07 -14.12
CA TYR A 274 19.15 -8.92 -14.24
C TYR A 274 19.66 -8.04 -13.11
N LEU A 275 20.71 -8.51 -12.42
CA LEU A 275 21.39 -7.75 -11.39
C LEU A 275 22.72 -7.27 -11.94
N GLY A 276 23.20 -6.14 -11.45
CA GLY A 276 24.42 -5.57 -12.01
C GLY A 276 24.78 -4.21 -11.46
N LYS A 277 25.75 -3.59 -12.11
CA LYS A 277 26.31 -2.30 -11.72
C LYS A 277 26.26 -1.33 -12.89
N ILE A 278 25.88 -0.08 -12.63
CA ILE A 278 25.92 0.97 -13.64
C ILE A 278 27.39 1.27 -13.99
N VAL A 279 27.75 1.16 -15.26
CA VAL A 279 29.08 1.48 -15.79
C VAL A 279 29.10 2.89 -16.39
N ALA A 280 28.02 3.27 -17.10
CA ALA A 280 27.85 4.60 -17.66
C ALA A 280 26.37 4.99 -17.75
N ILE A 281 26.10 6.29 -17.63
CA ILE A 281 24.77 6.88 -17.83
C ILE A 281 24.89 7.94 -18.93
N TYR A 282 23.89 8.01 -19.80
CA TYR A 282 23.87 8.95 -20.92
C TYR A 282 22.66 9.89 -20.86
N SER A 283 22.80 11.07 -21.45
CA SER A 283 21.80 12.15 -21.43
C SER A 283 20.52 11.84 -22.21
N ASN A 284 20.50 10.74 -22.97
CA ASN A 284 19.33 10.23 -23.70
C ASN A 284 18.62 9.09 -22.95
N ASP A 285 18.74 9.08 -21.62
CA ASP A 285 18.16 8.06 -20.74
C ASP A 285 18.63 6.63 -21.01
N MET A 286 19.79 6.46 -21.67
CA MET A 286 20.43 5.15 -21.81
C MET A 286 21.42 4.91 -20.67
N VAL A 287 21.45 3.66 -20.22
CA VAL A 287 22.35 3.18 -19.17
C VAL A 287 23.13 1.99 -19.69
N LYS A 288 24.45 2.03 -19.56
CA LYS A 288 25.31 0.85 -19.74
C LYS A 288 25.49 0.19 -18.39
N MET A 289 24.96 -1.01 -18.25
CA MET A 289 24.95 -1.82 -17.03
C MET A 289 25.80 -3.07 -17.24
N ARG A 290 26.71 -3.36 -16.32
CA ARG A 290 27.44 -4.63 -16.28
C ARG A 290 26.61 -5.67 -15.52
N ASP A 291 26.28 -6.76 -16.19
CA ASP A 291 25.51 -7.87 -15.62
C ASP A 291 26.36 -8.66 -14.62
N SER A 292 25.76 -9.04 -13.50
CA SER A 292 26.43 -9.82 -12.45
C SER A 292 26.59 -11.30 -12.81
N ASP A 293 25.74 -11.85 -13.69
CA ASP A 293 25.78 -13.27 -14.06
C ASP A 293 26.95 -13.57 -15.00
N ASP A 294 27.17 -12.74 -16.03
CA ASP A 294 28.16 -13.00 -17.09
C ASP A 294 29.21 -11.90 -17.28
N SER A 295 29.19 -10.86 -16.43
CA SER A 295 30.12 -9.73 -16.46
C SER A 295 30.14 -8.93 -17.77
N LYS A 296 29.15 -9.12 -18.65
CA LYS A 296 29.05 -8.36 -19.89
C LYS A 296 28.30 -7.06 -19.69
N ASP A 297 28.63 -6.09 -20.54
CA ASP A 297 27.99 -4.79 -20.53
C ASP A 297 26.79 -4.80 -21.48
N TYR A 298 25.67 -4.30 -20.98
CA TYR A 298 24.42 -4.20 -21.72
C TYR A 298 23.85 -2.80 -21.64
N PHE A 299 23.32 -2.33 -22.77
CA PHE A 299 22.54 -1.10 -22.82
C PHE A 299 21.09 -1.38 -22.39
N ARG A 300 20.56 -0.50 -21.54
CA ARG A 300 19.21 -0.54 -20.99
C ARG A 300 18.65 0.87 -20.92
N ASP A 301 17.34 0.99 -21.06
CA ASP A 301 16.63 2.25 -20.82
C ASP A 301 16.61 2.54 -19.32
N LEU A 302 16.87 3.79 -18.92
CA LEU A 302 16.89 4.24 -17.54
C LEU A 302 15.59 3.90 -16.79
N LYS A 303 14.45 3.88 -17.49
CA LYS A 303 13.13 3.61 -16.88
C LYS A 303 12.97 2.20 -16.32
N ILE A 304 13.75 1.24 -16.83
CA ILE A 304 13.73 -0.16 -16.38
C ILE A 304 14.85 -0.46 -15.37
N ILE A 305 15.64 0.54 -15.00
CA ILE A 305 16.70 0.42 -13.98
C ILE A 305 16.14 0.80 -12.62
N HIS A 306 16.34 -0.08 -11.64
CA HIS A 306 15.85 0.08 -10.28
C HIS A 306 17.01 0.04 -9.30
N ARG A 307 17.13 1.10 -8.49
CA ARG A 307 18.18 1.26 -7.48
C ARG A 307 18.05 0.19 -6.40
N ARG A 308 19.17 -0.37 -5.95
CA ARG A 308 19.24 -1.15 -4.71
C ARG A 308 19.04 -0.25 -3.49
N LEU A 309 18.13 -0.61 -2.61
CA LEU A 309 17.80 0.09 -1.38
C LEU A 309 18.26 -0.71 -0.15
N ASN A 310 18.59 0.00 0.92
CA ASN A 310 18.83 -0.63 2.24
C ASN A 310 17.51 -1.01 2.93
N CYS A 311 16.50 -0.16 2.78
CA CYS A 311 15.17 -0.36 3.33
C CYS A 311 14.10 0.18 2.38
N LEU A 312 12.92 -0.43 2.43
CA LEU A 312 11.68 0.03 1.82
C LEU A 312 10.59 -0.03 2.90
N GLU A 313 10.13 1.15 3.34
CA GLU A 313 9.20 1.27 4.46
C GLU A 313 9.77 0.61 5.73
N SER A 314 9.05 -0.34 6.34
CA SER A 314 9.53 -1.07 7.51
C SER A 314 10.44 -2.25 7.18
N LEU A 315 10.57 -2.64 5.91
CA LEU A 315 11.36 -3.79 5.46
C LEU A 315 12.78 -3.35 5.13
N CYS A 316 13.77 -3.99 5.73
CA CYS A 316 15.19 -3.70 5.54
C CYS A 316 15.96 -4.97 5.17
N VAL A 317 17.07 -4.79 4.46
CA VAL A 317 18.01 -5.89 4.19
C VAL A 317 18.46 -6.51 5.51
N LYS A 318 18.53 -7.85 5.56
CA LYS A 318 18.74 -8.70 6.74
C LYS A 318 17.55 -8.86 7.69
N ASP A 319 16.41 -8.22 7.44
CA ASP A 319 15.21 -8.51 8.23
C ASP A 319 14.74 -9.97 8.03
N ARG A 320 14.31 -10.59 9.12
CA ARG A 320 13.53 -11.83 9.10
C ARG A 320 12.13 -11.54 8.58
N VAL A 321 11.69 -12.33 7.62
CA VAL A 321 10.40 -12.14 6.96
C VAL A 321 9.68 -13.46 6.73
N LEU A 322 8.37 -13.36 6.53
CA LEU A 322 7.57 -14.39 5.89
C LEU A 322 7.20 -13.89 4.49
N SER A 323 7.43 -14.71 3.47
CA SER A 323 7.04 -14.38 2.09
C SER A 323 6.00 -15.37 1.57
N ARG A 324 4.99 -14.87 0.87
CA ARG A 324 4.00 -15.73 0.21
C ARG A 324 4.56 -16.21 -1.14
N SER A 325 4.26 -17.45 -1.48
CA SER A 325 4.59 -18.05 -2.78
C SER A 325 3.89 -17.32 -3.93
N GLY A 326 4.44 -17.44 -5.15
CA GLY A 326 3.89 -16.77 -6.33
C GLY A 326 2.47 -17.23 -6.72
N ASP A 327 2.11 -18.48 -6.40
CA ASP A 327 0.76 -19.03 -6.56
C ASP A 327 -0.16 -18.72 -5.36
N GLY A 328 0.36 -18.05 -4.34
CA GLY A 328 -0.38 -17.65 -3.15
C GLY A 328 -0.75 -18.79 -2.19
N THR A 329 -0.31 -20.02 -2.42
CA THR A 329 -0.76 -21.18 -1.62
C THR A 329 0.04 -21.41 -0.34
N LYS A 330 1.30 -20.93 -0.31
CA LYS A 330 2.25 -21.23 0.77
C LYS A 330 2.94 -19.97 1.28
N TYR A 331 3.44 -20.09 2.50
CA TYR A 331 4.28 -19.09 3.13
C TYR A 331 5.64 -19.72 3.45
N TYR A 332 6.69 -18.96 3.21
CA TYR A 332 8.07 -19.36 3.41
C TYR A 332 8.78 -18.36 4.30
N GLY A 333 9.45 -18.86 5.33
CA GLY A 333 10.34 -18.05 6.16
C GLY A 333 11.59 -17.69 5.38
N GLY A 334 12.18 -16.54 5.69
CA GLY A 334 13.44 -16.17 5.08
C GLY A 334 14.05 -14.90 5.64
N VAL A 335 15.10 -14.45 4.95
CA VAL A 335 15.82 -13.21 5.24
C VAL A 335 15.88 -12.35 3.99
N ILE A 336 15.64 -11.05 4.12
CA ILE A 336 15.79 -10.13 2.99
C ILE A 336 17.26 -10.02 2.59
N ASP A 337 17.57 -10.34 1.33
CA ASP A 337 18.91 -10.26 0.74
C ASP A 337 19.16 -8.92 0.04
N SER A 338 18.17 -8.45 -0.73
CA SER A 338 18.20 -7.16 -1.42
C SER A 338 16.80 -6.59 -1.63
N ILE A 339 16.72 -5.28 -1.74
CA ILE A 339 15.48 -4.53 -1.99
C ILE A 339 15.73 -3.57 -3.15
N TYR A 340 14.75 -3.37 -4.02
CA TYR A 340 14.84 -2.48 -5.16
C TYR A 340 13.74 -1.42 -5.17
N SER A 341 14.03 -0.27 -5.79
CA SER A 341 13.15 0.92 -5.78
C SER A 341 11.76 0.71 -6.41
N ASN A 342 11.58 -0.36 -7.18
CA ASN A 342 10.29 -0.75 -7.76
C ASN A 342 9.44 -1.65 -6.85
N GLY A 343 9.89 -1.92 -5.61
CA GLY A 343 9.16 -2.76 -4.66
C GLY A 343 9.47 -4.26 -4.76
N VAL A 344 10.41 -4.66 -5.62
CA VAL A 344 10.91 -6.04 -5.60
C VAL A 344 11.87 -6.24 -4.43
N ILE A 345 11.66 -7.34 -3.73
CA ILE A 345 12.44 -7.79 -2.59
C ILE A 345 12.95 -9.19 -2.91
N ALA A 346 14.26 -9.37 -2.88
CA ALA A 346 14.89 -10.67 -2.97
C ALA A 346 14.96 -11.28 -1.57
N VAL A 347 14.28 -12.39 -1.36
CA VAL A 347 14.23 -13.11 -0.07
C VAL A 347 15.00 -14.40 -0.21
N ARG A 348 15.97 -14.61 0.68
CA ARG A 348 16.65 -15.89 0.84
C ARG A 348 15.78 -16.80 1.70
N ASP A 349 15.30 -17.89 1.11
CA ASP A 349 14.39 -18.84 1.74
C ASP A 349 15.12 -19.67 2.80
N ASP A 350 14.47 -19.92 3.93
CA ASP A 350 15.00 -20.76 5.00
C ASP A 350 15.00 -22.25 4.64
N ASP A 351 14.11 -22.68 3.73
CA ASP A 351 13.92 -24.10 3.40
C ASP A 351 15.05 -24.63 2.49
N ASP A 352 15.45 -23.87 1.47
CA ASP A 352 16.43 -24.31 0.47
C ASP A 352 17.61 -23.33 0.26
N GLY A 353 17.64 -22.21 0.98
CA GLY A 353 18.72 -21.22 0.93
C GLY A 353 18.77 -20.40 -0.36
N LYS A 354 17.86 -20.62 -1.31
CA LYS A 354 17.82 -19.89 -2.59
C LYS A 354 17.20 -18.52 -2.42
N VAL A 355 17.55 -17.63 -3.33
CA VAL A 355 17.04 -16.26 -3.38
C VAL A 355 15.89 -16.20 -4.37
N TYR A 356 14.74 -15.74 -3.89
CA TYR A 356 13.55 -15.56 -4.69
C TYR A 356 13.13 -14.09 -4.73
N SER A 357 12.79 -13.61 -5.93
CA SER A 357 12.18 -12.29 -6.09
C SER A 357 10.70 -12.33 -5.69
N ARG A 358 10.29 -11.37 -4.88
CA ARG A 358 8.92 -11.18 -4.37
C ARG A 358 8.54 -9.71 -4.48
N ASN A 359 7.27 -9.42 -4.69
CA ASN A 359 6.77 -8.05 -4.54
C ASN A 359 6.58 -7.73 -3.05
N LYS A 360 6.74 -6.47 -2.66
CA LYS A 360 6.64 -6.05 -1.25
C LYS A 360 5.32 -6.44 -0.59
N GLU A 361 4.21 -6.49 -1.35
CA GLU A 361 2.86 -6.78 -0.84
C GLU A 361 2.72 -8.20 -0.29
N VAL A 362 3.64 -9.10 -0.65
CA VAL A 362 3.64 -10.49 -0.20
C VAL A 362 4.79 -10.81 0.76
N VAL A 363 5.49 -9.78 1.27
CA VAL A 363 6.61 -9.93 2.22
C VAL A 363 6.25 -9.26 3.53
N PHE A 364 6.21 -10.05 4.60
CA PHE A 364 5.74 -9.62 5.91
C PHE A 364 6.89 -9.67 6.91
N LYS A 365 7.23 -8.51 7.48
CA LYS A 365 8.26 -8.39 8.52
C LYS A 365 7.92 -9.23 9.74
N SER A 366 8.91 -9.96 10.25
CA SER A 366 8.85 -10.56 11.58
C SER A 366 8.98 -9.47 12.64
N VAL A 367 8.11 -9.52 13.64
CA VAL A 367 8.05 -8.56 14.75
C VAL A 367 8.09 -9.31 16.08
N GLN A 368 8.50 -8.64 17.16
CA GLN A 368 8.56 -9.28 18.47
C GLN A 368 7.17 -9.57 19.05
N CYS A 369 6.22 -8.65 18.83
CA CYS A 369 4.86 -8.73 19.33
C CYS A 369 3.87 -8.17 18.30
N HIS A 370 2.68 -8.77 18.25
CA HIS A 370 1.53 -8.25 17.54
C HIS A 370 0.80 -7.21 18.41
N SER A 371 0.01 -6.33 17.79
CA SER A 371 -0.78 -5.32 18.50
C SER A 371 -1.80 -5.91 19.49
N SER A 372 -2.19 -7.17 19.31
CA SER A 372 -3.04 -7.92 20.27
C SER A 372 -2.31 -8.37 21.54
N GLY A 373 -1.00 -8.11 21.67
CA GLY A 373 -0.19 -8.52 22.82
C GLY A 373 0.37 -9.95 22.75
N LEU A 374 0.18 -10.64 21.62
CA LEU A 374 0.83 -11.92 21.32
C LEU A 374 2.29 -11.68 20.90
N CYS A 375 3.23 -12.26 21.64
CA CYS A 375 4.66 -12.11 21.44
C CYS A 375 5.34 -13.45 21.20
N ILE A 376 6.50 -13.42 20.53
CA ILE A 376 7.35 -14.62 20.38
C ILE A 376 7.71 -15.16 21.78
N LYS A 377 7.65 -16.49 21.93
CA LYS A 377 7.79 -17.29 23.17
C LYS A 377 6.58 -17.28 24.11
N ASP A 378 5.51 -16.54 23.81
CA ASP A 378 4.29 -16.64 24.59
C ASP A 378 3.72 -18.06 24.53
N ARG A 379 3.23 -18.54 25.66
CA ARG A 379 2.37 -19.73 25.72
C ARG A 379 0.98 -19.35 25.24
N VAL A 380 0.43 -20.16 24.37
CA VAL A 380 -0.84 -19.86 23.70
C VAL A 380 -1.67 -21.12 23.52
N MET A 381 -2.96 -20.88 23.33
CA MET A 381 -3.87 -21.82 22.71
C MET A 381 -4.26 -21.25 21.35
N SER A 382 -4.27 -22.08 20.31
CA SER A 382 -4.71 -21.71 18.97
C SER A 382 -5.88 -22.57 18.50
N LYS A 383 -6.78 -22.00 17.70
CA LYS A 383 -7.92 -22.72 17.12
C LYS A 383 -7.63 -23.07 15.65
N SER A 384 -7.98 -24.30 15.26
CA SER A 384 -7.97 -24.75 13.87
C SER A 384 -9.18 -25.65 13.61
N GLY A 385 -10.12 -25.17 12.80
CA GLY A 385 -11.45 -25.76 12.70
C GLY A 385 -12.16 -25.70 14.05
N ASP A 386 -12.73 -26.83 14.50
CA ASP A 386 -13.38 -26.95 15.80
C ASP A 386 -12.44 -27.41 16.93
N LYS A 387 -11.16 -27.58 16.62
CA LYS A 387 -10.16 -28.07 17.57
C LYS A 387 -9.29 -26.93 18.09
N TYR A 388 -8.84 -27.09 19.33
CA TYR A 388 -7.89 -26.21 19.97
C TYR A 388 -6.59 -26.97 20.21
N TYR A 389 -5.48 -26.25 20.04
CA TYR A 389 -4.13 -26.77 20.14
C TYR A 389 -3.35 -25.88 21.10
N PHE A 390 -2.58 -26.48 21.99
CA PHE A 390 -1.70 -25.76 22.90
C PHE A 390 -0.30 -25.67 22.31
N GLY A 391 0.40 -24.57 22.59
CA GLY A 391 1.71 -24.39 22.01
C GLY A 391 2.41 -23.13 22.49
N SER A 392 3.47 -22.79 21.77
CA SER A 392 4.23 -21.56 21.97
C SER A 392 4.40 -20.80 20.67
N VAL A 393 4.36 -19.47 20.74
CA VAL A 393 4.57 -18.62 19.56
C VAL A 393 6.03 -18.68 19.13
N THR A 394 6.30 -19.11 17.91
CA THR A 394 7.64 -19.17 17.31
C THR A 394 7.89 -18.06 16.31
N GLY A 395 6.84 -17.41 15.80
CA GLY A 395 6.95 -16.27 14.90
C GLY A 395 5.71 -15.38 14.95
N VAL A 396 5.93 -14.08 14.82
CA VAL A 396 4.86 -13.08 14.70
C VAL A 396 5.18 -12.20 13.50
N TYR A 397 4.20 -11.99 12.62
CA TYR A 397 4.40 -11.26 11.38
C TYR A 397 3.44 -10.07 11.26
N SER A 398 3.91 -9.03 10.56
CA SER A 398 3.20 -7.75 10.38
C SER A 398 1.82 -7.84 9.73
N ASN A 399 1.49 -8.94 9.04
CA ASN A 399 0.15 -9.19 8.50
C ASN A 399 -0.80 -9.87 9.50
N GLY A 400 -0.39 -10.04 10.76
CA GLY A 400 -1.21 -10.70 11.78
C GLY A 400 -1.13 -12.23 11.77
N LEU A 401 -0.29 -12.84 10.92
CA LEU A 401 0.01 -14.26 11.03
C LEU A 401 0.92 -14.54 12.23
N ILE A 402 0.53 -15.55 12.99
CA ILE A 402 1.23 -16.06 14.17
C ILE A 402 1.61 -17.50 13.89
N TYR A 403 2.89 -17.82 14.02
CA TYR A 403 3.37 -19.19 13.98
C TYR A 403 3.35 -19.76 15.39
N VAL A 404 2.60 -20.84 15.57
CA VAL A 404 2.47 -21.55 16.85
C VAL A 404 3.11 -22.92 16.69
N ARG A 405 4.10 -23.23 17.53
CA ARG A 405 4.63 -24.57 17.68
C ARG A 405 3.71 -25.36 18.60
N ASP A 406 2.97 -26.29 18.02
CA ASP A 406 2.01 -27.12 18.75
C ASP A 406 2.75 -28.12 19.65
N ASP A 407 2.24 -28.32 20.86
CA ASP A 407 2.82 -29.24 21.84
C ASP A 407 2.62 -30.71 21.46
N ASP A 408 1.60 -31.02 20.65
CA ASP A 408 1.21 -32.38 20.28
C ASP A 408 2.22 -33.05 19.35
N ASP A 409 2.74 -32.33 18.36
CA ASP A 409 3.65 -32.85 17.34
C ASP A 409 4.95 -32.04 17.19
N GLY A 410 5.10 -30.94 17.93
CA GLY A 410 6.26 -30.06 17.87
C GLY A 410 6.41 -29.29 16.55
N LYS A 411 5.43 -29.33 15.65
CA LYS A 411 5.46 -28.61 14.37
C LYS A 411 4.90 -27.21 14.54
N SER A 412 5.34 -26.30 13.67
CA SER A 412 4.84 -24.92 13.65
C SER A 412 3.77 -24.73 12.59
N TYR A 413 2.64 -24.16 13.00
CA TYR A 413 1.51 -23.88 12.12
C TYR A 413 1.21 -22.37 12.10
N ALA A 414 0.93 -21.86 10.90
CA ALA A 414 0.47 -20.50 10.73
C ALA A 414 -1.01 -20.38 11.15
N ARG A 415 -1.32 -19.39 11.98
CA ARG A 415 -2.65 -19.06 12.47
C ARG A 415 -2.87 -17.56 12.37
N GLN A 416 -4.10 -17.11 12.12
CA GLN A 416 -4.42 -15.70 12.25
C GLN A 416 -4.46 -15.30 13.73
N HIS A 417 -4.08 -14.07 14.05
CA HIS A 417 -3.98 -13.61 15.44
C HIS A 417 -5.31 -13.69 16.22
N ASP A 418 -6.46 -13.60 15.54
CA ASP A 418 -7.81 -13.64 16.13
C ASP A 418 -8.22 -15.04 16.62
N VAL A 419 -7.53 -16.08 16.17
CA VAL A 419 -7.71 -17.47 16.61
C VAL A 419 -6.59 -17.95 17.54
N VAL A 420 -5.76 -17.05 18.05
CA VAL A 420 -4.66 -17.35 18.99
C VAL A 420 -4.87 -16.59 20.30
N PHE A 421 -4.92 -17.33 21.40
CA PHE A 421 -5.26 -16.84 22.72
C PHE A 421 -4.06 -17.01 23.65
N LYS A 422 -3.57 -15.89 24.19
CA LYS A 422 -2.45 -15.87 25.14
C LYS A 422 -2.81 -16.55 26.46
N GLU A 423 -1.94 -17.43 26.95
CA GLU A 423 -2.02 -17.92 28.33
C GLU A 423 -1.74 -16.73 29.28
N ILE A 424 -2.66 -16.47 30.19
CA ILE A 424 -2.58 -15.42 31.19
C ILE A 424 -2.61 -16.04 32.59
N ARG A 425 -2.12 -15.28 33.58
CA ARG A 425 -2.02 -15.77 34.96
C ARG A 425 -3.37 -16.27 35.50
N CYS A 426 -4.42 -15.49 35.25
CA CYS A 426 -5.79 -15.83 35.61
C CYS A 426 -6.77 -15.24 34.60
N ALA A 427 -7.83 -15.96 34.25
CA ALA A 427 -8.92 -15.47 33.37
C ALA A 427 -10.27 -15.63 34.08
N ASN A 428 -11.04 -14.55 34.20
CA ASN A 428 -12.30 -14.53 34.96
C ASN A 428 -12.12 -15.06 36.41
N GLY A 429 -10.95 -14.75 36.98
CA GLY A 429 -10.48 -15.23 38.27
C GLY A 429 -10.10 -16.72 38.35
N PHE A 430 -10.27 -17.44 37.24
CA PHE A 430 -9.65 -18.72 36.86
C PHE A 430 -8.13 -18.74 36.90
N CYS A 431 -7.43 -19.11 37.98
CA CYS A 431 -5.96 -19.15 37.99
C CYS A 431 -5.40 -20.57 37.82
N ARG A 432 -4.21 -20.70 37.24
CA ARG A 432 -3.51 -21.99 37.14
C ARG A 432 -3.30 -22.61 38.53
N GLY A 433 -3.63 -23.89 38.66
CA GLY A 433 -3.57 -24.66 39.91
C GLY A 433 -4.87 -24.67 40.72
N ASP A 434 -5.82 -23.78 40.42
CA ASP A 434 -7.10 -23.69 41.12
C ASP A 434 -7.87 -25.01 41.02
N ARG A 435 -8.52 -25.39 42.13
CA ARG A 435 -9.49 -26.49 42.15
C ARG A 435 -10.84 -26.00 41.66
N VAL A 436 -11.39 -26.71 40.69
CA VAL A 436 -12.65 -26.34 40.05
C VAL A 436 -13.61 -27.52 39.95
N LEU A 437 -14.89 -27.20 39.98
CA LEU A 437 -15.99 -28.08 39.62
C LEU A 437 -16.57 -27.59 38.29
N SER A 438 -16.68 -28.50 37.33
CA SER A 438 -17.19 -28.21 36.00
C SER A 438 -18.57 -28.81 35.82
N THR A 439 -19.53 -28.01 35.36
CA THR A 439 -20.93 -28.42 35.17
C THR A 439 -21.23 -28.53 33.68
N LEU A 440 -21.43 -29.73 33.16
CA LEU A 440 -21.75 -29.93 31.74
C LEU A 440 -23.25 -29.85 31.48
N SER A 441 -23.63 -29.62 30.22
CA SER A 441 -25.03 -29.48 29.78
C SER A 441 -25.91 -30.71 30.04
N ASN A 442 -25.30 -31.88 30.21
CA ASN A 442 -25.97 -33.13 30.58
C ASN A 442 -26.15 -33.31 32.10
N GLY A 443 -25.87 -32.27 32.90
CA GLY A 443 -25.99 -32.29 34.36
C GLY A 443 -24.88 -33.05 35.09
N ARG A 444 -23.84 -33.51 34.38
CA ARG A 444 -22.68 -34.16 35.01
C ARG A 444 -21.71 -33.12 35.56
N TYR A 445 -21.08 -33.48 36.67
CA TYR A 445 -20.10 -32.67 37.36
C TYR A 445 -18.74 -33.37 37.34
N TYR A 446 -17.70 -32.62 37.00
CA TYR A 446 -16.32 -33.11 36.98
C TYR A 446 -15.45 -32.20 37.83
N THR A 447 -14.75 -32.78 38.81
CA THR A 447 -13.72 -32.06 39.57
C THR A 447 -12.41 -32.09 38.79
N GLY A 448 -11.63 -31.02 38.92
CA GLY A 448 -10.35 -30.93 38.24
C GLY A 448 -9.46 -29.82 38.77
N ARG A 449 -8.32 -29.64 38.10
CA ARG A 449 -7.39 -28.52 38.31
C ARG A 449 -7.26 -27.69 37.04
N VAL A 450 -7.20 -26.38 37.20
CA VAL A 450 -6.88 -25.48 36.08
C VAL A 450 -5.43 -25.66 35.67
N GLU A 451 -5.20 -26.09 34.43
CA GLU A 451 -3.87 -26.20 33.82
C GLU A 451 -3.42 -24.90 33.16
N GLY A 452 -4.39 -24.09 32.70
CA GLY A 452 -4.12 -22.88 31.94
C GLY A 452 -5.37 -22.01 31.83
N ALA A 453 -5.15 -20.70 31.78
CA ALA A 453 -6.20 -19.70 31.61
C ALA A 453 -5.83 -18.81 30.43
N TYR A 454 -6.77 -18.55 29.52
CA TYR A 454 -6.46 -17.90 28.26
C TYR A 454 -7.25 -16.61 28.07
N ALA A 455 -6.64 -15.65 27.37
CA ALA A 455 -7.33 -14.46 26.89
C ALA A 455 -8.59 -14.87 26.11
N GLY A 456 -9.74 -14.25 26.39
CA GLY A 456 -11.04 -14.69 25.87
C GLY A 456 -11.86 -15.55 26.83
N GLY A 457 -11.34 -15.86 28.03
CA GLY A 457 -12.12 -16.47 29.11
C GLY A 457 -12.34 -17.98 29.00
N LEU A 458 -11.52 -18.63 28.17
CA LEU A 458 -11.39 -20.08 28.08
C LEU A 458 -10.38 -20.59 29.10
N ILE A 459 -10.71 -21.70 29.73
CA ILE A 459 -9.92 -22.33 30.81
C ILE A 459 -9.67 -23.78 30.43
N SER A 460 -8.42 -24.23 30.44
CA SER A 460 -8.08 -25.64 30.29
C SER A 460 -8.05 -26.30 31.67
N VAL A 461 -8.88 -27.31 31.88
CA VAL A 461 -9.04 -28.04 33.14
C VAL A 461 -8.59 -29.47 32.95
N ARG A 462 -7.67 -29.95 33.78
CA ARG A 462 -7.38 -31.38 33.90
C ARG A 462 -8.41 -32.01 34.83
N ASP A 463 -9.20 -32.94 34.31
CA ASP A 463 -10.19 -33.64 35.11
C ASP A 463 -9.55 -34.73 35.95
N ASP A 464 -10.09 -34.94 37.15
CA ASP A 464 -9.56 -35.92 38.10
C ASP A 464 -9.97 -37.37 37.74
N ASP A 465 -11.03 -37.57 36.95
CA ASP A 465 -11.58 -38.89 36.66
C ASP A 465 -10.80 -39.63 35.57
N ASP A 466 -10.41 -38.94 34.49
CA ASP A 466 -9.66 -39.54 33.39
C ASP A 466 -8.28 -38.90 33.14
N GLY A 467 -7.93 -37.86 33.91
CA GLY A 467 -6.63 -37.18 33.84
C GLY A 467 -6.42 -36.35 32.58
N LYS A 468 -7.42 -36.23 31.69
CA LYS A 468 -7.31 -35.46 30.44
C LYS A 468 -7.63 -34.00 30.65
N VAL A 469 -7.15 -33.19 29.71
CA VAL A 469 -7.33 -31.74 29.72
C VAL A 469 -8.47 -31.36 28.78
N TYR A 470 -9.47 -30.67 29.31
CA TYR A 470 -10.63 -30.18 28.59
C TYR A 470 -10.68 -28.65 28.61
N LEU A 471 -11.05 -28.07 27.48
CA LEU A 471 -11.34 -26.64 27.37
C LEU A 471 -12.77 -26.35 27.76
N ARG A 472 -12.94 -25.41 28.70
CA ARG A 472 -14.23 -25.03 29.25
C ARG A 472 -14.37 -23.51 29.31
N PRO A 473 -15.53 -22.95 28.96
CA PRO A 473 -15.81 -21.55 29.24
C PRO A 473 -15.91 -21.36 30.76
N HIS A 474 -15.44 -20.22 31.25
CA HIS A 474 -15.51 -19.89 32.68
C HIS A 474 -16.94 -19.98 33.26
N THR A 475 -17.99 -19.82 32.45
CA THR A 475 -19.40 -19.87 32.86
C THR A 475 -19.88 -21.23 33.33
N VAL A 476 -19.18 -22.32 32.96
CA VAL A 476 -19.50 -23.68 33.42
C VAL A 476 -18.63 -24.14 34.58
N LEU A 477 -17.78 -23.26 35.10
CA LEU A 477 -16.84 -23.56 36.17
C LEU A 477 -17.27 -22.90 37.48
N SER A 478 -17.08 -23.62 38.58
CA SER A 478 -17.21 -23.10 39.93
C SER A 478 -15.94 -23.41 40.71
N ARG A 479 -15.47 -22.48 41.55
CA ARG A 479 -14.28 -22.73 42.39
C ARG A 479 -14.67 -23.57 43.59
N ALA A 480 -13.80 -24.50 43.96
CA ALA A 480 -13.84 -25.08 45.29
C ALA A 480 -13.51 -23.98 46.31
N ARG A 481 -14.29 -23.88 47.38
CA ARG A 481 -14.03 -22.95 48.49
C ARG A 481 -12.93 -23.47 49.40
#